data_AF-A0A949WRN5-F1
#
_entry.id   AF-A0A949WRN5-F1
#
_cell.length_a   1.000
_cell.length_b   1.000
_cell.length_c   1.000
_cell.angle_alpha   90.00
_cell.angle_beta   90.00
_cell.angle_gamma   90.00
#
_symmetry.space_group_name_H-M   'P 1'
#
loop_
_entity.id
_entity.type
_entity.pdbx_description
1 polymer ?
#
loop_
_entity_poly.entity_id
_entity_poly.type
_entity_poly.pdbx_seq_one_letter_code
_entity_poly.pdbx_strand_id
1 'polypeptide(L)'
;MASYILYLMICLYIIANPLIITDKAHTHRSDIILFSIFLVYLLQLIFFKEKRKNFIVSVKDFFTDSLNLFMAGLLIVMSISVTYSTEKGLAISETFRFATYILLFFIIKYEFNKSRYIKGFINSYIICVTLMSLFGIYQYFTGFALGEGFEKTAGFLGRPRVTVSLDNSNNFGAFLILSIFPVVMLMLYEKSIKKKVFFGVLSFSLLINIVFSYSRNAMAGLVIGLVILAVVYSWRLLVPIGGVTALVFLIPQIGGRLKEIGSGSENYTRLKLWKTAWYMIKEHPLLGVGNGNFVSLYDSYVAKYPELYAYYDYKRFPCHNSYLKIQSELGVVGSVFFIGILLSSLIKVKNIITFAENKLYKYFYTGFLASMIAFLFMNLSDNLFFVPKTTTFFWLLLAVGESIMREKKGNFLI
;
A
#
# COMPACT_ATOMS: atom_id res chain seq x y z
N MET A 1 -14.72 12.47 -25.06
CA MET A 1 -15.68 12.25 -23.95
C MET A 1 -15.41 10.95 -23.20
N ALA A 2 -15.28 9.79 -23.87
CA ALA A 2 -15.06 8.49 -23.22
C ALA A 2 -13.85 8.42 -22.27
N SER A 3 -12.66 8.87 -22.68
CA SER A 3 -11.47 8.89 -21.79
C SER A 3 -11.65 9.78 -20.56
N TYR A 4 -12.51 10.80 -20.63
CA TYR A 4 -12.77 11.69 -19.50
C TYR A 4 -13.68 11.03 -18.45
N ILE A 5 -14.67 10.25 -18.89
CA ILE A 5 -15.50 9.42 -17.99
C ILE A 5 -14.61 8.45 -17.20
N LEU A 6 -13.73 7.73 -17.91
CA LEU A 6 -12.79 6.79 -17.27
C LEU A 6 -11.88 7.49 -16.26
N TYR A 7 -11.36 8.67 -16.60
CA TYR A 7 -10.60 9.52 -15.68
C TYR A 7 -11.39 9.87 -14.41
N LEU A 8 -12.65 10.33 -14.56
CA LEU A 8 -13.50 10.68 -13.42
C LEU A 8 -13.80 9.47 -12.54
N MET A 9 -14.04 8.30 -13.12
CA MET A 9 -14.27 7.06 -12.37
C MET A 9 -13.04 6.65 -11.56
N ILE A 10 -11.83 6.79 -12.12
CA ILE A 10 -10.59 6.50 -11.39
C ILE A 10 -10.39 7.52 -10.26
N CYS A 11 -10.63 8.81 -10.49
CA CYS A 11 -10.60 9.83 -9.44
C CYS A 11 -11.58 9.51 -8.30
N LEU A 12 -12.82 9.12 -8.65
CA LEU A 12 -13.82 8.71 -7.67
C LEU A 12 -13.38 7.45 -6.92
N TYR A 13 -12.81 6.46 -7.59
CA TYR A 13 -12.27 5.25 -6.95
C TYR A 13 -11.14 5.58 -5.97
N ILE A 14 -10.21 6.48 -6.32
CA ILE A 14 -9.14 6.92 -5.41
C ILE A 14 -9.73 7.49 -4.12
N ILE A 15 -10.79 8.29 -4.22
CA ILE A 15 -11.43 8.94 -3.07
C ILE A 15 -12.27 7.94 -2.26
N ALA A 16 -13.10 7.15 -2.93
CA ALA A 16 -14.10 6.31 -2.29
C ALA A 16 -13.52 5.01 -1.72
N ASN A 17 -12.53 4.41 -2.37
CA ASN A 17 -12.05 3.05 -2.04
C ASN A 17 -11.72 2.85 -0.55
N PRO A 18 -10.89 3.70 0.10
CA PRO A 18 -10.60 3.48 1.50
C PRO A 18 -11.74 3.90 2.42
N LEU A 19 -12.67 4.75 2.00
CA LEU A 19 -13.81 5.25 2.82
C LEU A 19 -14.97 4.23 2.91
N ILE A 20 -15.05 3.29 1.98
CA ILE A 20 -16.07 2.24 2.00
C ILE A 20 -15.84 1.36 3.23
N ILE A 21 -16.78 1.36 4.16
CA ILE A 21 -16.79 0.46 5.33
C ILE A 21 -17.13 -0.95 4.83
N THR A 22 -16.26 -1.92 5.11
CA THR A 22 -16.55 -3.33 4.83
C THR A 22 -17.42 -3.87 5.95
N ASP A 23 -18.60 -4.39 5.61
CA ASP A 23 -19.45 -5.07 6.60
C ASP A 23 -19.04 -6.56 6.73
N LYS A 24 -19.47 -7.23 7.80
CA LYS A 24 -19.14 -8.65 8.12
C LYS A 24 -19.47 -9.62 6.96
N ALA A 25 -20.33 -9.23 6.01
CA ALA A 25 -20.74 -10.02 4.86
C ALA A 25 -19.73 -10.08 3.68
N HIS A 26 -18.50 -9.58 3.84
CA HIS A 26 -17.44 -9.61 2.80
C HIS A 26 -17.86 -9.09 1.42
N THR A 27 -18.91 -8.26 1.32
CA THR A 27 -19.30 -7.66 0.05
C THR A 27 -18.30 -6.57 -0.30
N HIS A 28 -17.39 -6.91 -1.22
CA HIS A 28 -16.34 -6.02 -1.70
C HIS A 28 -16.92 -4.91 -2.61
N ARG A 29 -17.65 -3.95 -2.03
CA ARG A 29 -18.25 -2.82 -2.76
C ARG A 29 -17.20 -1.98 -3.52
N SER A 30 -15.96 -1.93 -3.03
CA SER A 30 -14.80 -1.35 -3.74
C SER A 30 -14.52 -2.05 -5.07
N ASP A 31 -14.68 -3.38 -5.11
CA ASP A 31 -14.36 -4.21 -6.26
C ASP A 31 -15.40 -4.02 -7.36
N ILE A 32 -16.64 -3.66 -7.00
CA ILE A 32 -17.68 -3.26 -7.96
C ILE A 32 -17.27 -1.99 -8.70
N ILE A 33 -16.75 -0.98 -7.98
CA ILE A 33 -16.27 0.27 -8.60
C ILE A 33 -15.08 -0.05 -9.52
N LEU A 34 -14.12 -0.84 -9.04
CA LEU A 34 -12.95 -1.23 -9.84
C LEU A 34 -13.36 -2.04 -11.09
N PHE A 35 -14.29 -2.98 -10.96
CA PHE A 35 -14.83 -3.74 -12.07
C PHE A 35 -15.55 -2.84 -13.09
N SER A 36 -16.31 -1.84 -12.62
CA SER A 36 -16.97 -0.87 -13.51
C SER A 36 -15.96 -0.04 -14.32
N ILE A 37 -14.82 0.33 -13.73
CA ILE A 37 -13.72 1.00 -14.45
C ILE A 37 -13.20 0.10 -15.57
N PHE A 38 -12.98 -1.18 -15.28
CA PHE A 38 -12.50 -2.14 -16.27
C PHE A 38 -13.52 -2.43 -17.36
N LEU A 39 -14.82 -2.51 -17.02
CA LEU A 39 -15.90 -2.68 -17.97
C LEU A 39 -15.95 -1.48 -18.93
N VAL A 40 -15.91 -0.25 -18.40
CA VAL A 40 -15.88 0.96 -19.24
C VAL A 40 -14.63 0.98 -20.13
N TYR A 41 -13.47 0.58 -19.61
CA TYR A 41 -12.25 0.47 -20.42
C TYR A 41 -12.39 -0.56 -21.54
N LEU A 42 -12.95 -1.75 -21.24
CA LEU A 42 -13.21 -2.79 -22.22
C LEU A 42 -14.19 -2.32 -23.31
N LEU A 43 -15.29 -1.66 -22.92
CA LEU A 43 -16.23 -1.07 -23.88
C LEU A 43 -15.55 -0.04 -24.77
N GLN A 44 -14.62 0.77 -24.23
CA GLN A 44 -13.84 1.69 -25.06
C GLN A 44 -12.98 0.97 -26.10
N LEU A 45 -12.37 -0.16 -25.75
CA LEU A 45 -11.63 -0.99 -26.70
C LEU A 45 -12.56 -1.59 -27.76
N ILE A 46 -13.78 -2.02 -27.41
CA ILE A 46 -14.73 -2.61 -28.36
C ILE A 46 -15.24 -1.55 -29.36
N PHE A 47 -15.64 -0.38 -28.88
CA PHE A 47 -16.31 0.61 -29.73
C PHE A 47 -15.35 1.54 -30.49
N PHE A 48 -14.15 1.83 -29.96
CA PHE A 48 -13.25 2.82 -30.58
C PHE A 48 -12.01 2.17 -31.21
N LYS A 49 -11.93 2.19 -32.55
CA LYS A 49 -10.80 1.62 -33.32
C LYS A 49 -9.46 2.25 -32.95
N GLU A 50 -9.43 3.56 -32.68
CA GLU A 50 -8.22 4.27 -32.23
C GLU A 50 -7.71 3.73 -30.89
N LYS A 51 -8.62 3.47 -29.94
CA LYS A 51 -8.27 2.88 -28.64
C LYS A 51 -7.65 1.50 -28.79
N ARG A 52 -8.15 0.66 -29.70
CA ARG A 52 -7.53 -0.66 -29.98
C ARG A 52 -6.11 -0.54 -30.52
N LYS A 53 -5.87 0.38 -31.46
CA LYS A 53 -4.53 0.61 -32.00
C LYS A 53 -3.56 1.04 -30.89
N ASN A 54 -3.98 2.00 -30.06
CA ASN A 54 -3.17 2.49 -28.94
C ASN A 54 -2.96 1.41 -27.86
N PHE A 55 -3.95 0.56 -27.62
CA PHE A 55 -3.84 -0.57 -26.69
C PHE A 55 -2.77 -1.56 -27.15
N ILE A 56 -2.75 -1.96 -28.43
CA ILE A 56 -1.72 -2.88 -28.96
C ILE A 56 -0.31 -2.31 -28.78
N VAL A 57 -0.12 -1.01 -29.06
CA VAL A 57 1.16 -0.32 -28.83
C VAL A 57 1.52 -0.30 -27.34
N SER A 58 0.53 -0.02 -26.48
CA SER A 58 0.72 0.04 -25.03
C SER A 58 1.06 -1.31 -24.42
N VAL A 59 0.46 -2.41 -24.91
CA VAL A 59 0.82 -3.78 -24.52
C VAL A 59 2.24 -4.10 -24.93
N LYS A 60 2.66 -3.74 -26.15
CA LYS A 60 4.06 -3.94 -26.58
C LYS A 60 5.04 -3.17 -25.69
N ASP A 61 4.77 -1.89 -25.41
CA ASP A 61 5.59 -1.07 -24.51
C ASP A 61 5.59 -1.62 -23.08
N PHE A 62 4.48 -2.21 -22.61
CA PHE A 62 4.38 -2.80 -21.28
C PHE A 62 5.49 -3.84 -21.05
N PHE A 63 5.73 -4.73 -22.02
CA PHE A 63 6.76 -5.77 -21.92
C PHE A 63 8.20 -5.29 -22.22
N THR A 64 8.45 -3.98 -22.33
CA THR A 64 9.81 -3.43 -22.46
C THR A 64 10.37 -2.90 -21.15
N ASP A 65 9.51 -2.64 -20.17
CA ASP A 65 9.87 -2.00 -18.91
C ASP A 65 10.15 -3.02 -17.82
N SER A 66 11.27 -2.88 -17.09
CA SER A 66 11.67 -3.84 -16.06
C SER A 66 10.62 -4.04 -14.96
N LEU A 67 9.97 -2.97 -14.49
CA LEU A 67 8.94 -3.07 -13.45
C LEU A 67 7.75 -3.90 -13.96
N ASN A 68 7.31 -3.60 -15.18
CA ASN A 68 6.19 -4.30 -15.81
C ASN A 68 6.51 -5.78 -16.09
N LEU A 69 7.73 -6.10 -16.51
CA LEU A 69 8.20 -7.47 -16.70
C LEU A 69 8.18 -8.26 -15.38
N PHE A 70 8.66 -7.66 -14.29
CA PHE A 70 8.59 -8.33 -12.99
C PHE A 70 7.15 -8.52 -12.48
N MET A 71 6.26 -7.55 -12.72
CA MET A 71 4.83 -7.69 -12.41
C MET A 71 4.18 -8.82 -13.22
N ALA A 72 4.44 -8.87 -14.53
CA ALA A 72 3.91 -9.93 -15.39
C ALA A 72 4.46 -11.31 -14.99
N GLY A 73 5.75 -11.40 -14.70
CA GLY A 73 6.39 -12.64 -14.24
C GLY A 73 5.80 -13.14 -12.92
N LEU A 74 5.61 -12.24 -11.94
CA LEU A 74 4.96 -12.61 -10.68
C LEU A 74 3.51 -13.10 -10.91
N LEU A 75 2.74 -12.42 -11.78
CA LEU A 75 1.38 -12.83 -12.11
C LEU A 75 1.34 -14.23 -12.76
N ILE A 76 2.31 -14.55 -13.63
CA ILE A 76 2.44 -15.88 -14.23
C ILE A 76 2.74 -16.92 -13.14
N VAL A 77 3.68 -16.65 -12.25
CA VAL A 77 4.02 -17.56 -11.13
C VAL A 77 2.80 -17.79 -10.23
N MET A 78 2.07 -16.73 -9.88
CA MET A 78 0.82 -16.82 -9.12
C MET A 78 -0.22 -17.67 -9.85
N SER A 79 -0.35 -17.51 -11.17
CA SER A 79 -1.29 -18.29 -11.99
C SER A 79 -0.92 -19.77 -12.05
N ILE A 80 0.36 -20.09 -12.24
CA ILE A 80 0.87 -21.48 -12.22
C ILE A 80 0.62 -22.08 -10.83
N SER A 81 0.76 -21.30 -9.77
CA SER A 81 0.57 -21.77 -8.39
C SER A 81 -0.82 -22.31 -8.09
N VAL A 82 -1.85 -21.87 -8.84
CA VAL A 82 -3.22 -22.39 -8.71
C VAL A 82 -3.28 -23.89 -8.98
N THR A 83 -2.41 -24.43 -9.83
CA THR A 83 -2.43 -25.85 -10.21
C THR A 83 -2.09 -26.79 -9.06
N TYR A 84 -1.18 -26.38 -8.16
CA TYR A 84 -0.70 -27.16 -7.02
C TYR A 84 -1.15 -26.64 -5.65
N SER A 85 -1.95 -25.57 -5.60
CA SER A 85 -2.51 -25.02 -4.35
C SER A 85 -3.52 -25.98 -3.71
N THR A 86 -3.47 -26.13 -2.38
CA THR A 86 -4.45 -26.91 -1.59
C THR A 86 -5.85 -26.29 -1.67
N GLU A 87 -5.98 -25.01 -1.35
CA GLU A 87 -7.17 -24.19 -1.55
C GLU A 87 -7.03 -23.35 -2.83
N LYS A 88 -7.51 -23.92 -3.95
CA LYS A 88 -7.47 -23.26 -5.27
C LYS A 88 -8.32 -21.98 -5.32
N GLY A 89 -9.42 -21.92 -4.58
CA GLY A 89 -10.29 -20.73 -4.54
C GLY A 89 -9.57 -19.49 -4.01
N LEU A 90 -8.78 -19.64 -2.94
CA LEU A 90 -7.94 -18.56 -2.42
C LEU A 90 -6.85 -18.17 -3.42
N ALA A 91 -6.18 -19.16 -4.02
CA ALA A 91 -5.14 -18.89 -5.02
C ALA A 91 -5.68 -18.11 -6.23
N ILE A 92 -6.87 -18.45 -6.72
CA ILE A 92 -7.56 -17.72 -7.79
C ILE A 92 -7.90 -16.30 -7.36
N SER A 93 -8.50 -16.13 -6.18
CA SER A 93 -8.90 -14.81 -5.66
C SER A 93 -7.71 -13.87 -5.51
N GLU A 94 -6.62 -14.33 -4.89
CA GLU A 94 -5.39 -13.56 -4.69
C GLU A 94 -4.71 -13.22 -6.02
N THR A 95 -4.66 -14.17 -6.97
CA THR A 95 -4.10 -13.97 -8.31
C THR A 95 -4.92 -12.95 -9.11
N PHE A 96 -6.25 -13.10 -9.12
CA PHE A 96 -7.15 -12.17 -9.78
C PHE A 96 -7.02 -10.77 -9.20
N ARG A 97 -6.92 -10.66 -7.87
CA ARG A 97 -6.71 -9.38 -7.19
C ARG A 97 -5.42 -8.70 -7.60
N PHE A 98 -4.31 -9.44 -7.67
CA PHE A 98 -3.04 -8.90 -8.17
C PHE A 98 -3.14 -8.45 -9.63
N ALA A 99 -3.83 -9.23 -10.48
CA ALA A 99 -4.11 -8.83 -11.87
C ALA A 99 -4.89 -7.51 -11.96
N THR A 100 -5.84 -7.27 -11.05
CA THR A 100 -6.59 -6.00 -11.02
C THR A 100 -5.69 -4.80 -10.72
N TYR A 101 -4.68 -4.93 -9.86
CA TYR A 101 -3.72 -3.85 -9.62
C TYR A 101 -2.85 -3.57 -10.84
N ILE A 102 -2.40 -4.62 -11.54
CA ILE A 102 -1.64 -4.49 -12.79
C ILE A 102 -2.50 -3.80 -13.85
N LEU A 103 -3.77 -4.17 -13.96
CA LEU A 103 -4.68 -3.56 -14.94
C LEU A 103 -4.96 -2.09 -14.63
N LEU A 104 -5.21 -1.73 -13.37
CA LEU A 104 -5.37 -0.34 -12.96
C LEU A 104 -4.09 0.46 -13.20
N PHE A 105 -2.92 -0.11 -12.86
CA PHE A 105 -1.62 0.48 -13.14
C PHE A 105 -1.43 0.73 -14.64
N PHE A 106 -1.75 -0.27 -15.47
CA PHE A 106 -1.67 -0.18 -16.93
C PHE A 106 -2.56 0.95 -17.45
N ILE A 107 -3.83 1.00 -17.05
CA ILE A 107 -4.76 2.05 -17.50
C ILE A 107 -4.22 3.45 -17.12
N ILE A 108 -3.75 3.65 -15.89
CA ILE A 108 -3.22 4.95 -15.45
C ILE A 108 -1.96 5.35 -16.22
N LYS A 109 -0.99 4.44 -16.36
CA LYS A 109 0.27 4.68 -17.07
C LYS A 109 0.05 4.95 -18.56
N TYR A 110 -0.87 4.22 -19.20
CA TYR A 110 -0.99 4.21 -20.65
C TYR A 110 -2.04 5.17 -21.22
N GLU A 111 -3.12 5.46 -20.50
CA GLU A 111 -4.21 6.32 -20.99
C GLU A 111 -4.10 7.78 -20.54
N PHE A 112 -3.36 8.07 -19.46
CA PHE A 112 -3.45 9.35 -18.74
C PHE A 112 -2.10 10.07 -18.52
N ASN A 113 -1.34 10.27 -19.59
CA ASN A 113 -0.03 10.94 -19.55
C ASN A 113 -0.07 12.48 -19.56
N LYS A 114 -1.23 13.12 -19.73
CA LYS A 114 -1.32 14.60 -19.74
C LYS A 114 -1.29 15.16 -18.33
N SER A 115 -0.52 16.24 -18.13
CA SER A 115 -0.43 17.00 -16.86
C SER A 115 -1.76 17.25 -16.13
N ARG A 116 -2.86 17.53 -16.86
CA ARG A 116 -4.20 17.75 -16.26
C ARG A 116 -4.72 16.53 -15.50
N TYR A 117 -4.51 15.32 -16.02
CA TYR A 117 -5.01 14.08 -15.42
C TYR A 117 -4.15 13.68 -14.22
N ILE A 118 -2.83 13.82 -14.36
CA ILE A 118 -1.86 13.57 -13.29
C ILE A 118 -2.17 14.45 -12.07
N LYS A 119 -2.38 15.76 -12.27
CA LYS A 119 -2.80 16.67 -11.20
C LYS A 119 -4.15 16.26 -10.61
N GLY A 120 -5.08 15.78 -11.44
CA GLY A 120 -6.35 15.23 -11.02
C GLY A 120 -6.23 14.05 -10.06
N PHE A 121 -5.39 13.07 -10.39
CA PHE A 121 -5.14 11.91 -9.54
C PHE A 121 -4.44 12.29 -8.23
N ILE A 122 -3.46 13.18 -8.27
CA ILE A 122 -2.81 13.72 -7.06
C ILE A 122 -3.83 14.46 -6.19
N ASN A 123 -4.68 15.31 -6.77
CA ASN A 123 -5.71 16.02 -6.01
C ASN A 123 -6.73 15.06 -5.40
N SER A 124 -7.15 14.03 -6.14
CA SER A 124 -8.07 12.99 -5.65
C SER A 124 -7.45 12.22 -4.48
N TYR A 125 -6.15 11.92 -4.58
CA TYR A 125 -5.38 11.35 -3.48
C TYR A 125 -5.34 12.27 -2.25
N ILE A 126 -5.07 13.56 -2.42
CA ILE A 126 -5.04 14.53 -1.30
C ILE A 126 -6.43 14.70 -0.66
N ILE A 127 -7.50 14.73 -1.46
CA ILE A 127 -8.88 14.75 -0.95
C ILE A 127 -9.14 13.49 -0.11
N CYS A 128 -8.79 12.32 -0.64
CA CYS A 128 -8.90 11.06 0.07
C CYS A 128 -8.17 11.08 1.41
N VAL A 129 -6.90 11.49 1.41
CA VAL A 129 -6.06 11.59 2.62
C VAL A 129 -6.68 12.54 3.64
N THR A 130 -7.23 13.66 3.18
CA THR A 130 -7.91 14.63 4.05
C THR A 130 -9.15 14.01 4.69
N LEU A 131 -10.01 13.38 3.90
CA LEU A 131 -11.24 12.73 4.41
C LEU A 131 -10.92 11.61 5.41
N MET A 132 -9.95 10.75 5.08
CA MET A 132 -9.51 9.67 5.98
C MET A 132 -8.92 10.19 7.29
N SER A 133 -8.14 11.28 7.23
CA SER A 133 -7.54 11.90 8.42
C SER A 133 -8.60 12.55 9.33
N LEU A 134 -9.58 13.24 8.74
CA LEU A 134 -10.72 13.81 9.49
C LEU A 134 -11.58 12.71 10.10
N PHE A 135 -11.86 11.64 9.35
CA PHE A 135 -12.64 10.52 9.85
C PHE A 135 -11.91 9.78 10.98
N GLY A 136 -10.59 9.59 10.89
CA GLY A 136 -9.82 8.99 12.00
C GLY A 136 -9.87 9.80 13.30
N ILE A 137 -9.81 11.14 13.22
CA ILE A 137 -10.00 12.02 14.38
C ILE A 137 -11.43 11.88 14.93
N TYR A 138 -12.43 11.93 14.05
CA TYR A 138 -13.83 11.76 14.44
C TYR A 138 -14.08 10.41 15.13
N GLN A 139 -13.54 9.32 14.58
CA GLN A 139 -13.65 7.97 15.14
C GLN A 139 -12.98 7.86 16.51
N TYR A 140 -11.84 8.53 16.75
CA TYR A 140 -11.19 8.53 18.07
C TYR A 140 -12.10 9.06 19.19
N PHE A 141 -12.85 10.14 18.92
CA PHE A 141 -13.70 10.78 19.92
C PHE A 141 -15.08 10.14 20.07
N THR A 142 -15.64 9.62 18.97
CA THR A 142 -17.02 9.10 18.95
C THR A 142 -17.12 7.59 19.05
N GLY A 143 -16.06 6.87 18.69
CA GLY A 143 -16.09 5.42 18.46
C GLY A 143 -16.91 5.00 17.24
N PHE A 144 -17.37 5.94 16.40
CA PHE A 144 -18.24 5.65 15.27
C PHE A 144 -17.61 4.67 14.27
N ALA A 145 -18.38 3.67 13.84
CA ALA A 145 -17.98 2.63 12.91
C ALA A 145 -16.71 1.83 13.33
N LEU A 146 -16.38 1.79 14.63
CA LEU A 146 -15.42 0.83 15.15
C LEU A 146 -16.03 -0.58 15.08
N GLY A 147 -15.25 -1.55 14.62
CA GLY A 147 -15.68 -2.95 14.67
C GLY A 147 -15.71 -3.47 16.10
N GLU A 148 -16.69 -4.30 16.44
CA GLU A 148 -16.88 -4.91 17.78
C GLU A 148 -15.59 -5.52 18.39
N GLY A 149 -14.72 -6.10 17.56
CA GLY A 149 -13.44 -6.68 18.00
C GLY A 149 -12.38 -5.64 18.43
N PHE A 150 -12.52 -4.39 17.99
CA PHE A 150 -11.62 -3.29 18.34
C PHE A 150 -12.17 -2.40 19.45
N GLU A 151 -13.47 -2.43 19.74
CA GLU A 151 -14.08 -1.67 20.84
C GLU A 151 -13.44 -1.96 22.20
N LYS A 152 -12.93 -3.20 22.39
CA LYS A 152 -12.26 -3.63 23.62
C LYS A 152 -10.73 -3.49 23.59
N THR A 153 -10.16 -2.94 22.51
CA THR A 153 -8.69 -2.81 22.42
C THR A 153 -8.17 -1.63 23.26
N ALA A 154 -7.13 -1.89 24.06
CA ALA A 154 -6.43 -0.83 24.78
C ALA A 154 -5.56 -0.01 23.81
N GLY A 155 -6.11 1.13 23.36
CA GLY A 155 -5.42 2.12 22.55
C GLY A 155 -4.87 3.30 23.36
N PHE A 156 -4.63 4.42 22.68
CA PHE A 156 -4.05 5.62 23.28
C PHE A 156 -5.01 6.32 24.24
N LEU A 157 -4.54 6.68 25.44
CA LEU A 157 -5.35 7.27 26.53
C LEU A 157 -6.59 6.46 26.92
N GLY A 158 -6.51 5.13 26.86
CA GLY A 158 -7.62 4.25 27.25
C GLY A 158 -8.78 4.22 26.25
N ARG A 159 -8.61 4.79 25.06
CA ARG A 159 -9.58 4.72 23.95
C ARG A 159 -9.24 3.55 23.02
N PRO A 160 -10.22 3.00 22.28
CA PRO A 160 -9.98 2.02 21.22
C PRO A 160 -8.98 2.52 20.16
N ARG A 161 -8.28 1.59 19.51
CA ARG A 161 -7.37 1.92 18.40
C ARG A 161 -8.18 2.37 17.17
N VAL A 162 -7.78 3.47 16.56
CA VAL A 162 -8.43 3.98 15.34
C VAL A 162 -8.05 3.11 14.14
N THR A 163 -9.07 2.69 13.37
CA THR A 163 -8.93 1.83 12.19
C THR A 163 -9.57 2.46 10.95
N VAL A 164 -10.44 3.46 11.14
CA VAL A 164 -11.34 4.03 10.15
C VAL A 164 -12.13 2.91 9.47
N SER A 165 -12.06 2.80 8.15
CA SER A 165 -12.69 1.78 7.32
C SER A 165 -11.67 0.77 6.76
N LEU A 166 -10.45 0.72 7.33
CA LEU A 166 -9.35 -0.14 6.87
C LEU A 166 -9.22 -1.45 7.65
N ASP A 167 -10.29 -1.87 8.31
CA ASP A 167 -10.49 -3.12 9.06
C ASP A 167 -9.57 -3.32 10.29
N ASN A 168 -8.37 -2.75 10.30
CA ASN A 168 -7.46 -2.75 11.44
C ASN A 168 -6.56 -1.50 11.46
N SER A 169 -5.95 -1.24 12.61
CA SER A 169 -5.12 -0.07 12.86
C SER A 169 -3.75 -0.09 12.17
N ASN A 170 -3.22 -1.26 11.83
CA ASN A 170 -1.94 -1.36 11.11
C ASN A 170 -2.12 -0.99 9.63
N ASN A 171 -3.26 -1.36 9.04
CA ASN A 171 -3.66 -0.98 7.69
C ASN A 171 -3.86 0.53 7.59
N PHE A 172 -4.53 1.13 8.58
CA PHE A 172 -4.65 2.58 8.69
C PHE A 172 -3.29 3.24 8.89
N GLY A 173 -2.45 2.72 9.79
CA GLY A 173 -1.09 3.17 9.97
C GLY A 173 -0.28 3.17 8.68
N ALA A 174 -0.38 2.11 7.88
CA ALA A 174 0.30 2.00 6.60
C ALA A 174 -0.22 3.01 5.56
N PHE A 175 -1.53 3.25 5.52
CA PHE A 175 -2.12 4.33 4.70
C PHE A 175 -1.55 5.70 5.11
N LEU A 176 -1.52 6.00 6.42
CA LEU A 176 -0.96 7.26 6.94
C LEU A 176 0.52 7.43 6.57
N ILE A 177 1.32 6.36 6.64
CA ILE A 177 2.73 6.39 6.25
C ILE A 177 2.91 6.61 4.74
N LEU A 178 2.05 6.04 3.90
CA LEU A 178 2.04 6.31 2.46
C LEU A 178 1.68 7.79 2.15
N SER A 179 1.03 8.50 3.07
CA SER A 179 0.53 9.86 2.89
C SER A 179 1.35 10.97 3.51
N ILE A 180 1.89 10.77 4.71
CA ILE A 180 2.46 11.86 5.50
C ILE A 180 3.64 12.54 4.80
N PHE A 181 4.58 11.80 4.21
CA PHE A 181 5.77 12.38 3.60
C PHE A 181 5.49 13.12 2.27
N PRO A 182 4.65 12.60 1.34
CA PRO A 182 4.17 13.40 0.22
C PRO A 182 3.51 14.72 0.64
N VAL A 183 2.65 14.69 1.67
CA VAL A 183 1.96 15.90 2.15
C VAL A 183 2.93 16.90 2.77
N VAL A 184 3.90 16.44 3.59
CA VAL A 184 4.97 17.30 4.13
C VAL A 184 5.77 17.94 3.00
N MET A 185 6.12 17.18 1.96
CA MET A 185 6.85 17.74 0.82
C MET A 185 6.04 18.74 -0.01
N LEU A 186 4.71 18.55 -0.11
CA LEU A 186 3.83 19.56 -0.71
C LEU A 186 3.76 20.84 0.12
N MET A 187 3.73 20.75 1.45
CA MET A 187 3.82 21.91 2.33
C MET A 187 5.12 22.71 2.08
N LEU A 188 6.25 22.02 1.92
CA LEU A 188 7.55 22.65 1.65
C LEU A 188 7.65 23.25 0.25
N TYR A 189 6.97 22.63 -0.72
CA TYR A 189 6.91 23.11 -2.11
C TYR A 189 6.05 24.39 -2.25
N GLU A 190 4.93 24.47 -1.54
CA GLU A 190 3.94 25.52 -1.74
C GLU A 190 4.42 26.90 -1.28
N LYS A 191 4.25 27.89 -2.16
CA LYS A 191 4.57 29.30 -1.89
C LYS A 191 3.38 30.07 -1.31
N SER A 192 2.16 29.65 -1.62
CA SER A 192 0.95 30.30 -1.10
C SER A 192 0.77 29.96 0.37
N ILE A 193 0.67 30.98 1.23
CA ILE A 193 0.46 30.78 2.67
C ILE A 193 -0.78 29.93 2.96
N LYS A 194 -1.88 30.14 2.21
CA LYS A 194 -3.12 29.37 2.39
C LYS A 194 -2.91 27.87 2.16
N LYS A 195 -2.23 27.52 1.05
CA LYS A 195 -1.93 26.11 0.73
C LYS A 195 -0.89 25.52 1.66
N LYS A 196 0.11 26.30 2.06
CA LYS A 196 1.13 25.89 3.03
C LYS A 196 0.50 25.58 4.39
N VAL A 197 -0.41 26.43 4.87
CA VAL A 197 -1.20 26.18 6.08
C VAL A 197 -2.07 24.94 5.91
N PHE A 198 -2.77 24.79 4.79
CA PHE A 198 -3.57 23.59 4.52
C PHE A 198 -2.75 22.30 4.62
N PHE A 199 -1.62 22.21 3.92
CA PHE A 199 -0.76 21.02 3.98
C PHE A 199 -0.10 20.83 5.34
N GLY A 200 0.23 21.91 6.06
CA GLY A 200 0.75 21.83 7.43
C GLY A 200 -0.27 21.28 8.43
N VAL A 201 -1.52 21.77 8.37
CA VAL A 201 -2.63 21.24 9.18
C VAL A 201 -2.91 19.78 8.83
N LEU A 202 -2.89 19.43 7.53
CA LEU A 202 -3.06 18.05 7.09
C LEU A 202 -1.92 17.15 7.59
N SER A 203 -0.65 17.57 7.48
CA SER A 203 0.50 16.82 8.04
C SER A 203 0.36 16.60 9.55
N PHE A 204 -0.07 17.62 10.30
CA PHE A 204 -0.31 17.51 11.73
C PHE A 204 -1.47 16.54 12.05
N SER A 205 -2.56 16.62 11.30
CA SER A 205 -3.70 15.71 11.42
C SER A 205 -3.30 14.25 11.14
N LEU A 206 -2.44 14.00 10.14
CA LEU A 206 -1.90 12.67 9.85
C LEU A 206 -1.01 12.16 10.98
N LEU A 207 -0.16 13.03 11.56
CA LEU A 207 0.70 12.67 12.69
C LEU A 207 -0.13 12.26 13.92
N ILE A 208 -1.20 13.02 14.24
CA ILE A 208 -2.13 12.67 15.31
C ILE A 208 -2.79 11.31 15.04
N ASN A 209 -3.21 11.05 13.82
CA ASN A 209 -3.81 9.76 13.47
C ASN A 209 -2.83 8.59 13.59
N ILE A 210 -1.52 8.80 13.32
CA ILE A 210 -0.50 7.77 13.57
C ILE A 210 -0.49 7.41 15.07
N VAL A 211 -0.59 8.40 15.95
CA VAL A 211 -0.71 8.18 17.40
C VAL A 211 -2.01 7.46 17.75
N PHE A 212 -3.16 7.92 17.23
CA PHE A 212 -4.48 7.33 17.52
C PHE A 212 -4.66 5.91 16.99
N SER A 213 -3.96 5.54 15.89
CA SER A 213 -3.91 4.16 15.41
C SER A 213 -3.21 3.24 16.42
N TYR A 214 -2.35 3.81 17.27
CA TYR A 214 -1.55 3.09 18.26
C TYR A 214 -0.75 1.92 17.64
N SER A 215 -0.41 2.03 16.35
CA SER A 215 0.34 1.01 15.62
C SER A 215 1.83 1.21 15.79
N ARG A 216 2.47 0.28 16.51
CA ARG A 216 3.95 0.22 16.66
C ARG A 216 4.65 0.17 15.30
N ASN A 217 4.07 -0.55 14.35
CA ASN A 217 4.61 -0.65 12.99
C ASN A 217 4.57 0.70 12.26
N ALA A 218 3.47 1.46 12.40
CA ALA A 218 3.36 2.79 11.80
C ALA A 218 4.31 3.80 12.46
N MET A 219 4.49 3.74 13.78
CA MET A 219 5.47 4.56 14.50
C MET A 219 6.90 4.29 14.03
N ALA A 220 7.28 3.02 13.84
CA ALA A 220 8.56 2.66 13.24
C ALA A 220 8.69 3.17 11.79
N GLY A 221 7.63 3.02 11.00
CA GLY A 221 7.55 3.57 9.64
C GLY A 221 7.75 5.09 9.59
N LEU A 222 7.19 5.82 10.55
CA LEU A 222 7.38 7.27 10.67
C LEU A 222 8.87 7.61 10.91
N VAL A 223 9.52 6.94 11.87
CA VAL A 223 10.94 7.17 12.16
C VAL A 223 11.80 6.89 10.93
N ILE A 224 11.57 5.75 10.27
CA ILE A 224 12.34 5.37 9.07
C ILE A 224 12.13 6.37 7.94
N GLY A 225 10.89 6.75 7.66
CA GLY A 225 10.61 7.72 6.61
C GLY A 225 11.22 9.10 6.91
N LEU A 226 11.30 9.51 8.19
CA LEU A 226 12.02 10.73 8.59
C LEU A 226 13.52 10.63 8.35
N VAL A 227 14.14 9.50 8.69
CA VAL A 227 15.56 9.25 8.41
C VAL A 227 15.82 9.30 6.90
N ILE A 228 14.98 8.64 6.10
CA ILE A 228 15.11 8.68 4.64
C ILE A 228 14.96 10.12 4.12
N LEU A 229 13.94 10.85 4.57
CA LEU A 229 13.72 12.23 4.13
C LEU A 229 14.88 13.16 4.52
N ALA A 230 15.50 12.94 5.68
CA ALA A 230 16.69 13.65 6.10
C ALA A 230 17.88 13.42 5.17
N VAL A 231 18.07 12.18 4.71
CA VAL A 231 19.13 11.79 3.79
C VAL A 231 18.88 12.31 2.37
N VAL A 232 17.65 12.17 1.85
CA VAL A 232 17.36 12.47 0.43
C VAL A 232 16.98 13.93 0.16
N TYR A 233 16.60 14.69 1.20
CA TYR A 233 16.21 16.10 1.06
C TYR A 233 17.03 17.03 1.95
N SER A 234 16.88 16.95 3.28
CA SER A 234 17.65 17.79 4.20
C SER A 234 17.54 17.31 5.65
N TRP A 235 18.70 17.11 6.29
CA TRP A 235 18.78 16.78 7.72
C TRP A 235 18.14 17.84 8.63
N ARG A 236 18.05 19.09 8.17
CA ARG A 236 17.42 20.19 8.93
C ARG A 236 15.92 19.96 9.18
N LEU A 237 15.26 19.12 8.38
CA LEU A 237 13.86 18.74 8.61
C LEU A 237 13.69 17.81 9.83
N LEU A 238 14.76 17.15 10.29
CA LEU A 238 14.72 16.37 11.53
C LEU A 238 14.50 17.25 12.76
N VAL A 239 14.90 18.52 12.73
CA VAL A 239 14.76 19.39 13.90
C VAL A 239 13.29 19.65 14.23
N PRO A 240 12.45 20.20 13.32
CA PRO A 240 11.05 20.42 13.64
C PRO A 240 10.26 19.11 13.69
N ILE A 241 10.44 18.19 12.73
CA ILE A 241 9.60 16.99 12.67
C ILE A 241 10.06 15.94 13.68
N GLY A 242 11.37 15.75 13.84
CA GLY A 242 11.94 14.90 14.88
C GLY A 242 11.69 15.48 16.28
N GLY A 243 11.67 16.80 16.45
CA GLY A 243 11.26 17.45 17.69
C GLY A 243 9.82 17.10 18.09
N VAL A 244 8.84 17.32 17.19
CA VAL A 244 7.43 16.95 17.45
C VAL A 244 7.29 15.44 17.67
N THR A 245 7.97 14.63 16.87
CA THR A 245 7.96 13.17 16.99
C THR A 245 8.54 12.72 18.33
N ALA A 246 9.65 13.32 18.78
CA ALA A 246 10.26 13.05 20.07
C ALA A 246 9.32 13.43 21.22
N LEU A 247 8.70 14.61 21.17
CA LEU A 247 7.72 15.05 22.17
C LEU A 247 6.54 14.08 22.29
N VAL A 248 6.04 13.57 21.16
CA VAL A 248 5.01 12.53 21.15
C VAL A 248 5.52 11.25 21.83
N PHE A 249 6.76 10.83 21.55
CA PHE A 249 7.34 9.63 22.17
C PHE A 249 7.69 9.77 23.66
N LEU A 250 7.80 11.00 24.18
CA LEU A 250 7.92 11.24 25.62
C LEU A 250 6.64 10.92 26.39
N ILE A 251 5.50 10.79 25.71
CA ILE A 251 4.25 10.36 26.35
C ILE A 251 4.43 8.91 26.82
N PRO A 252 4.32 8.61 28.14
CA PRO A 252 4.68 7.30 28.69
C PRO A 252 3.98 6.10 28.03
N GLN A 253 2.72 6.27 27.63
CA GLN A 253 1.96 5.25 26.92
C GLN A 253 2.54 4.92 25.53
N ILE A 254 3.08 5.91 24.83
CA ILE A 254 3.68 5.75 23.49
C ILE A 254 5.13 5.24 23.63
N GLY A 255 5.91 5.84 24.53
CA GLY A 255 7.27 5.40 24.82
C GLY A 255 7.34 3.96 25.36
N GLY A 256 6.37 3.56 26.20
CA GLY A 256 6.22 2.18 26.66
C GLY A 256 5.97 1.19 25.52
N ARG A 257 5.12 1.55 24.56
CA ARG A 257 4.86 0.72 23.36
C ARG A 257 6.09 0.53 22.48
N LEU A 258 6.98 1.52 22.37
CA LEU A 258 8.27 1.36 21.68
C LEU A 258 9.18 0.36 22.39
N LYS A 259 9.25 0.40 23.73
CA LYS A 259 10.06 -0.55 24.52
C LYS A 259 9.57 -1.99 24.35
N GLU A 260 8.26 -2.19 24.19
CA GLU A 260 7.65 -3.50 23.95
C GLU A 260 7.91 -4.06 22.54
N ILE A 261 8.50 -3.29 21.61
CA ILE A 261 8.88 -3.80 20.26
C ILE A 261 9.83 -5.00 20.39
N GLY A 262 10.62 -5.11 21.46
CA GLY A 262 11.52 -6.24 21.69
C GLY A 262 10.96 -7.41 22.49
N SER A 263 9.84 -7.26 23.22
CA SER A 263 9.48 -8.21 24.30
C SER A 263 7.98 -8.53 24.46
N GLY A 264 7.09 -7.96 23.63
CA GLY A 264 5.64 -8.19 23.76
C GLY A 264 5.11 -9.54 23.23
N SER A 265 3.98 -10.00 23.75
CA SER A 265 3.28 -11.24 23.36
C SER A 265 2.86 -11.31 21.87
N GLU A 266 2.49 -10.18 21.27
CA GLU A 266 2.24 -10.08 19.82
C GLU A 266 3.49 -10.43 18.99
N ASN A 267 4.70 -10.09 19.47
CA ASN A 267 5.93 -10.45 18.78
C ASN A 267 6.19 -11.95 18.88
N TYR A 268 5.87 -12.57 20.01
CA TYR A 268 5.94 -14.03 20.16
C TYR A 268 5.03 -14.73 19.14
N THR A 269 3.81 -14.23 18.95
CA THR A 269 2.87 -14.73 17.93
C THR A 269 3.46 -14.62 16.52
N ARG A 270 3.99 -13.45 16.15
CA ARG A 270 4.62 -13.24 14.83
C ARG A 270 5.85 -14.13 14.63
N LEU A 271 6.68 -14.33 15.65
CA LEU A 271 7.83 -15.23 15.58
C LEU A 271 7.39 -16.68 15.28
N LYS A 272 6.29 -17.15 15.88
CA LYS A 272 5.71 -18.47 15.56
C LYS A 272 5.23 -18.53 14.12
N LEU A 273 4.53 -17.50 13.64
CA LEU A 273 4.05 -17.43 12.26
C LEU A 273 5.19 -17.42 11.24
N TRP A 274 6.26 -16.68 11.52
CA TRP A 274 7.46 -16.67 10.69
C TRP A 274 8.18 -18.02 10.72
N LYS A 275 8.18 -18.69 11.87
CA LYS A 275 8.67 -20.06 11.98
C LYS A 275 7.80 -21.01 11.13
N THR A 276 6.48 -20.88 11.13
CA THR A 276 5.60 -21.65 10.23
C THR A 276 5.94 -21.39 8.76
N ALA A 277 6.13 -20.12 8.37
CA ALA A 277 6.55 -19.78 7.00
C ALA A 277 7.89 -20.45 6.66
N TRP A 278 8.84 -20.45 7.59
CA TRP A 278 10.13 -21.09 7.40
C TRP A 278 10.04 -22.60 7.17
N TYR A 279 9.14 -23.30 7.85
CA TYR A 279 8.91 -24.73 7.60
C TYR A 279 8.29 -24.95 6.21
N MET A 280 7.32 -24.14 5.81
CA MET A 280 6.77 -24.19 4.45
C MET A 280 7.85 -23.94 3.38
N ILE A 281 8.74 -22.99 3.64
CA ILE A 281 9.88 -22.68 2.75
C ILE A 281 10.84 -23.86 2.65
N LYS A 282 11.16 -24.53 3.77
CA LYS A 282 12.02 -25.71 3.78
C LYS A 282 11.42 -26.89 3.02
N GLU A 283 10.12 -27.10 3.17
CA GLU A 283 9.42 -28.21 2.51
C GLU A 283 9.16 -27.92 1.01
N HIS A 284 8.97 -26.64 0.64
CA HIS A 284 8.65 -26.23 -0.74
C HIS A 284 9.50 -25.02 -1.22
N PRO A 285 10.84 -25.13 -1.31
CA PRO A 285 11.71 -23.97 -1.50
C PRO A 285 11.60 -23.29 -2.87
N LEU A 286 11.30 -24.06 -3.92
CA LEU A 286 11.32 -23.56 -5.30
C LEU A 286 10.02 -22.88 -5.71
N LEU A 287 8.89 -23.56 -5.51
CA LEU A 287 7.57 -23.12 -5.96
C LEU A 287 6.66 -22.68 -4.81
N GLY A 288 7.00 -22.99 -3.55
CA GLY A 288 6.12 -22.72 -2.41
C GLY A 288 4.88 -23.60 -2.39
N VAL A 289 3.97 -23.29 -1.46
CA VAL A 289 2.74 -24.08 -1.19
C VAL A 289 1.52 -23.63 -2.00
N GLY A 290 1.65 -22.60 -2.83
CA GLY A 290 0.57 -22.01 -3.61
C GLY A 290 0.17 -20.63 -3.10
N ASN A 291 -0.16 -19.71 -4.02
CA ASN A 291 -0.57 -18.36 -3.68
C ASN A 291 -1.77 -18.37 -2.70
N GLY A 292 -1.72 -17.56 -1.65
CA GLY A 292 -2.77 -17.46 -0.65
C GLY A 292 -2.92 -18.69 0.26
N ASN A 293 -2.09 -19.73 0.12
CA ASN A 293 -2.25 -20.98 0.87
C ASN A 293 -1.50 -21.03 2.20
N PHE A 294 -0.73 -19.99 2.58
CA PHE A 294 -0.14 -19.92 3.92
C PHE A 294 -1.21 -20.07 5.00
N VAL A 295 -2.30 -19.31 4.88
CA VAL A 295 -3.41 -19.32 5.87
C VAL A 295 -4.20 -20.61 5.86
N SER A 296 -4.27 -21.30 4.71
CA SER A 296 -4.95 -22.60 4.58
C SER A 296 -4.15 -23.70 5.27
N LEU A 297 -2.83 -23.68 5.11
CA LEU A 297 -1.92 -24.70 5.62
C LEU A 297 -1.38 -24.41 7.02
N TYR A 298 -1.66 -23.24 7.59
CA TYR A 298 -1.20 -22.90 8.94
C TYR A 298 -1.58 -23.96 9.97
N ASP A 299 -2.86 -24.38 10.01
CA ASP A 299 -3.35 -25.34 11.00
C ASP A 299 -2.72 -26.74 10.82
N SER A 300 -2.47 -27.17 9.58
CA SER A 300 -1.84 -28.47 9.30
C SER A 300 -0.36 -28.48 9.69
N TYR A 301 0.35 -27.36 9.50
CA TYR A 301 1.73 -27.21 9.97
C TYR A 301 1.80 -27.16 11.49
N VAL A 302 0.85 -26.50 12.17
CA VAL A 302 0.76 -26.50 13.63
C VAL A 302 0.45 -27.90 14.17
N ALA A 303 -0.42 -28.67 13.52
CA ALA A 303 -0.68 -30.06 13.90
C ALA A 303 0.55 -30.97 13.72
N LYS A 304 1.35 -30.73 12.67
CA LYS A 304 2.61 -31.44 12.42
C LYS A 304 3.74 -31.02 13.36
N TYR A 305 3.77 -29.74 13.74
CA TYR A 305 4.81 -29.11 14.56
C TYR A 305 4.15 -28.31 15.71
N PRO A 306 3.81 -28.96 16.84
CA PRO A 306 3.06 -28.32 17.93
C PRO A 306 3.75 -27.08 18.52
N GLU A 307 5.07 -26.96 18.38
CA GLU A 307 5.81 -25.78 18.82
C GLU A 307 5.51 -24.52 17.99
N LEU A 308 4.78 -24.62 16.88
CA LEU A 308 4.33 -23.48 16.07
C LEU A 308 3.04 -22.84 16.61
N TYR A 309 2.40 -23.44 17.60
CA TYR A 309 1.17 -22.94 18.18
C TYR A 309 1.36 -21.56 18.82
N ALA A 310 0.53 -20.60 18.40
CA ALA A 310 0.61 -19.21 18.87
C ALA A 310 -0.52 -18.80 19.84
N TYR A 311 -1.72 -19.41 19.79
CA TYR A 311 -2.83 -19.10 20.70
C TYR A 311 -3.96 -20.17 20.69
N TYR A 312 -4.66 -20.33 21.82
CA TYR A 312 -5.90 -21.12 21.90
C TYR A 312 -7.05 -20.39 21.19
N ASP A 313 -7.68 -21.06 20.23
CA ASP A 313 -8.95 -20.69 19.56
C ASP A 313 -8.92 -19.83 18.28
N TYR A 314 -7.76 -19.55 17.68
CA TYR A 314 -7.69 -18.80 16.42
C TYR A 314 -7.02 -19.62 15.29
N LYS A 315 -7.73 -19.75 14.17
CA LYS A 315 -7.33 -20.55 13.00
C LYS A 315 -6.96 -19.66 11.83
N ARG A 316 -6.17 -20.19 10.89
CA ARG A 316 -5.83 -19.52 9.61
C ARG A 316 -5.16 -18.16 9.76
N PHE A 317 -4.18 -18.05 10.66
CA PHE A 317 -3.45 -16.79 10.86
C PHE A 317 -2.69 -16.33 9.61
N PRO A 318 -2.69 -15.03 9.29
CA PRO A 318 -1.81 -14.48 8.25
C PRO A 318 -0.34 -14.48 8.70
N CYS A 319 0.59 -14.54 7.74
CA CYS A 319 2.03 -14.62 8.02
C CYS A 319 2.60 -13.38 8.74
N HIS A 320 1.94 -12.22 8.62
CA HIS A 320 2.43 -10.94 9.16
C HIS A 320 3.88 -10.63 8.77
N ASN A 321 4.27 -10.99 7.55
CA ASN A 321 5.49 -10.59 6.87
C ASN A 321 5.28 -10.86 5.37
N SER A 322 5.24 -9.82 4.56
CA SER A 322 4.95 -9.97 3.12
C SER A 322 6.04 -10.77 2.39
N TYR A 323 7.29 -10.65 2.82
CA TYR A 323 8.43 -11.32 2.19
C TYR A 323 8.41 -12.83 2.46
N LEU A 324 8.22 -13.20 3.73
CA LEU A 324 8.07 -14.60 4.12
C LEU A 324 6.83 -15.21 3.50
N LYS A 325 5.71 -14.47 3.41
CA LYS A 325 4.51 -14.93 2.72
C LYS A 325 4.79 -15.27 1.26
N ILE A 326 5.39 -14.35 0.49
CA ILE A 326 5.74 -14.62 -0.92
C ILE A 326 6.66 -15.83 -1.02
N GLN A 327 7.72 -15.89 -0.21
CA GLN A 327 8.68 -16.99 -0.26
C GLN A 327 8.05 -18.34 0.13
N SER A 328 7.15 -18.39 1.11
CA SER A 328 6.46 -19.63 1.51
C SER A 328 5.42 -20.07 0.48
N GLU A 329 4.72 -19.13 -0.15
CA GLU A 329 3.61 -19.43 -1.06
C GLU A 329 4.03 -19.63 -2.51
N LEU A 330 5.06 -18.92 -2.98
CA LEU A 330 5.50 -18.90 -4.38
C LEU A 330 6.96 -19.31 -4.56
N GLY A 331 7.64 -19.66 -3.46
CA GLY A 331 9.03 -20.10 -3.46
C GLY A 331 10.02 -19.03 -3.92
N VAL A 332 11.26 -19.45 -4.17
CA VAL A 332 12.34 -18.55 -4.60
C VAL A 332 12.01 -17.87 -5.93
N VAL A 333 11.28 -18.55 -6.81
CA VAL A 333 10.87 -18.00 -8.11
C VAL A 333 9.95 -16.80 -7.90
N GLY A 334 8.91 -16.91 -7.08
CA GLY A 334 8.04 -15.79 -6.75
C GLY A 334 8.77 -14.65 -6.04
N SER A 335 9.68 -14.97 -5.13
CA SER A 335 10.49 -13.97 -4.42
C SER A 335 11.39 -13.16 -5.35
N VAL A 336 12.02 -13.78 -6.35
CA VAL A 336 12.84 -13.05 -7.34
C VAL A 336 11.99 -12.00 -8.07
N PHE A 337 10.80 -12.37 -8.53
CA PHE A 337 9.91 -11.42 -9.19
C PHE A 337 9.41 -10.34 -8.23
N PHE A 338 9.02 -10.70 -7.00
CA PHE A 338 8.56 -9.74 -6.01
C PHE A 338 9.65 -8.73 -5.63
N ILE A 339 10.86 -9.19 -5.32
CA ILE A 339 12.00 -8.30 -5.04
C ILE A 339 12.35 -7.45 -6.27
N GLY A 340 12.28 -8.02 -7.47
CA GLY A 340 12.43 -7.30 -8.73
C GLY A 340 11.44 -6.13 -8.88
N ILE A 341 10.17 -6.33 -8.51
CA ILE A 341 9.16 -5.27 -8.45
C ILE A 341 9.59 -4.18 -7.46
N LEU A 342 10.00 -4.54 -6.24
CA LEU A 342 10.36 -3.56 -5.21
C LEU A 342 11.56 -2.69 -5.64
N LEU A 343 12.62 -3.34 -6.13
CA LEU A 343 13.83 -2.65 -6.60
C LEU A 343 13.53 -1.78 -7.82
N SER A 344 12.79 -2.31 -8.80
CA SER A 344 12.41 -1.54 -10.00
C SER A 344 11.56 -0.33 -9.63
N SER A 345 10.61 -0.49 -8.71
CA SER A 345 9.77 0.61 -8.22
C SER A 345 10.60 1.73 -7.57
N LEU A 346 11.62 1.38 -6.77
CA LEU A 346 12.53 2.36 -6.17
C LEU A 346 13.32 3.12 -7.26
N ILE A 347 13.80 2.40 -8.28
CA ILE A 347 14.49 3.00 -9.43
C ILE A 347 13.55 3.94 -10.20
N LYS A 348 12.28 3.54 -10.43
CA LYS A 348 11.28 4.39 -11.10
C LYS A 348 11.04 5.69 -10.34
N VAL A 349 10.82 5.59 -9.03
CA VAL A 349 10.61 6.77 -8.17
C VAL A 349 11.84 7.67 -8.18
N LYS A 350 13.06 7.11 -8.07
CA LYS A 350 14.31 7.87 -8.18
C LYS A 350 14.41 8.59 -9.54
N ASN A 351 14.07 7.92 -10.64
CA ASN A 351 14.10 8.52 -11.96
C ASN A 351 13.11 9.69 -12.09
N ILE A 352 11.93 9.61 -11.49
CA ILE A 352 10.97 10.73 -11.45
C ILE A 352 11.58 11.93 -10.71
N ILE A 353 12.18 11.70 -9.54
CA ILE A 353 12.81 12.76 -8.74
C ILE A 353 13.93 13.45 -9.53
N THR A 354 14.76 12.68 -10.23
CA THR A 354 15.89 13.21 -11.00
C THR A 354 15.42 13.94 -12.26
N PHE A 355 14.54 13.33 -13.04
CA PHE A 355 14.30 13.69 -14.44
C PHE A 355 12.95 14.38 -14.73
N ALA A 356 12.02 14.46 -13.78
CA ALA A 356 10.76 15.18 -13.99
C ALA A 356 11.01 16.69 -14.16
N GLU A 357 10.37 17.35 -15.11
CA GLU A 357 10.57 18.79 -15.32
C GLU A 357 9.84 19.62 -14.25
N ASN A 358 8.64 19.17 -13.87
CA ASN A 358 7.82 19.89 -12.90
C ASN A 358 8.33 19.67 -11.47
N LYS A 359 8.76 20.75 -10.82
CA LYS A 359 9.21 20.76 -9.42
C LYS A 359 8.18 20.17 -8.46
N LEU A 360 6.87 20.36 -8.69
CA LEU A 360 5.82 19.76 -7.86
C LEU A 360 5.98 18.24 -7.80
N TYR A 361 6.17 17.60 -8.96
CA TYR A 361 6.34 16.14 -9.04
C TYR A 361 7.62 15.70 -8.34
N LYS A 362 8.74 16.42 -8.51
CA LYS A 362 9.97 16.10 -7.78
C LYS A 362 9.77 16.10 -6.25
N TYR A 363 9.13 17.14 -5.72
CA TYR A 363 8.86 17.24 -4.28
C TYR A 363 7.91 16.14 -3.81
N PHE A 364 6.79 15.95 -4.50
CA PHE A 364 5.82 14.91 -4.15
C PHE A 364 6.46 13.50 -4.16
N TYR A 365 7.24 13.16 -5.20
CA TYR A 365 7.89 11.86 -5.30
C TYR A 365 9.10 11.69 -4.38
N THR A 366 9.74 12.77 -3.94
CA THR A 366 10.73 12.72 -2.85
C THR A 366 10.06 12.29 -1.54
N GLY A 367 8.87 12.83 -1.25
CA GLY A 367 8.06 12.38 -0.13
C GLY A 367 7.59 10.94 -0.31
N PHE A 368 7.12 10.58 -1.51
CA PHE A 368 6.70 9.21 -1.81
C PHE A 368 7.85 8.20 -1.70
N LEU A 369 9.09 8.56 -2.02
CA LEU A 369 10.26 7.68 -1.81
C LEU A 369 10.46 7.35 -0.33
N ALA A 370 10.36 8.35 0.56
CA ALA A 370 10.43 8.14 2.00
C ALA A 370 9.28 7.26 2.51
N SER A 371 8.05 7.56 2.09
CA SER A 371 6.86 6.73 2.37
C SER A 371 7.01 5.30 1.86
N MET A 372 7.53 5.13 0.66
CA MET A 372 7.70 3.84 0.01
C MET A 372 8.69 2.99 0.81
N ILE A 373 9.88 3.50 1.12
CA ILE A 373 10.88 2.76 1.90
C ILE A 373 10.36 2.44 3.31
N ALA A 374 9.68 3.38 3.96
CA ALA A 374 9.02 3.13 5.24
C ALA A 374 7.97 2.00 5.14
N PHE A 375 7.14 2.03 4.11
CA PHE A 375 6.14 0.99 3.85
C PHE A 375 6.78 -0.37 3.57
N LEU A 376 7.88 -0.44 2.82
CA LEU A 376 8.64 -1.68 2.62
C LEU A 376 9.13 -2.24 3.96
N PHE A 377 9.70 -1.40 4.82
CA PHE A 377 10.13 -1.83 6.14
C PHE A 377 8.97 -2.33 7.00
N MET A 378 7.82 -1.63 6.97
CA MET A 378 6.63 -2.05 7.70
C MET A 378 6.15 -3.46 7.29
N ASN A 379 6.42 -3.87 6.05
CA ASN A 379 6.09 -5.21 5.53
C ASN A 379 7.04 -6.33 6.01
N LEU A 380 8.11 -6.02 6.72
CA LEU A 380 8.92 -7.02 7.45
C LEU A 380 8.18 -7.55 8.68
N SER A 381 7.27 -6.75 9.25
CA SER A 381 6.51 -7.11 10.45
C SER A 381 5.00 -7.23 10.22
N ASP A 382 4.56 -7.10 8.98
CA ASP A 382 3.16 -7.20 8.61
C ASP A 382 3.00 -7.56 7.12
N ASN A 383 1.80 -7.93 6.68
CA ASN A 383 1.50 -8.36 5.31
C ASN A 383 0.71 -7.32 4.51
N LEU A 384 1.09 -6.04 4.61
CA LEU A 384 0.35 -4.88 4.10
C LEU A 384 0.21 -4.85 2.57
N PHE A 385 1.12 -5.48 1.82
CA PHE A 385 1.01 -5.64 0.38
C PHE A 385 -0.22 -6.44 -0.06
N PHE A 386 -0.76 -7.27 0.83
CA PHE A 386 -1.92 -8.14 0.61
C PHE A 386 -3.21 -7.54 1.19
N VAL A 387 -3.16 -6.29 1.65
CA VAL A 387 -4.33 -5.56 2.12
C VAL A 387 -4.83 -4.65 0.99
N PRO A 388 -6.00 -4.94 0.38
CA PRO A 388 -6.38 -4.31 -0.89
C PRO A 388 -6.50 -2.79 -0.83
N LYS A 389 -7.18 -2.28 0.20
CA LYS A 389 -7.41 -0.85 0.37
C LYS A 389 -6.11 -0.06 0.54
N THR A 390 -5.11 -0.63 1.23
CA THR A 390 -3.81 0.01 1.47
C THR A 390 -2.89 -0.14 0.26
N THR A 391 -2.72 -1.34 -0.27
CA THR A 391 -1.80 -1.64 -1.38
C THR A 391 -2.18 -0.90 -2.67
N THR A 392 -3.47 -0.64 -2.87
CA THR A 392 -3.97 0.15 -4.01
C THR A 392 -3.28 1.52 -4.11
N PHE A 393 -3.02 2.20 -2.98
CA PHE A 393 -2.34 3.51 -3.00
C PHE A 393 -0.87 3.41 -3.42
N PHE A 394 -0.18 2.35 -3.00
CA PHE A 394 1.18 2.09 -3.47
C PHE A 394 1.22 1.93 -5.00
N TRP A 395 0.36 1.09 -5.56
CA TRP A 395 0.28 0.86 -7.01
C TRP A 395 -0.18 2.10 -7.77
N LEU A 396 -1.16 2.83 -7.24
CA LEU A 396 -1.68 4.06 -7.83
C LEU A 396 -0.59 5.12 -7.97
N LEU A 397 0.14 5.41 -6.88
CA LEU A 397 1.17 6.45 -6.88
C LEU A 397 2.35 6.07 -7.78
N LEU A 398 2.70 4.78 -7.88
CA LEU A 398 3.66 4.29 -8.87
C LEU A 398 3.16 4.47 -10.30
N ALA A 399 1.89 4.13 -10.59
CA ALA A 399 1.31 4.25 -11.92
C ALA A 399 1.25 5.70 -12.40
N VAL A 400 0.83 6.63 -11.53
CA VAL A 400 0.85 8.07 -11.80
C VAL A 400 2.28 8.54 -12.09
N GLY A 401 3.27 7.99 -11.39
CA GLY A 401 4.68 8.35 -11.53
C GLY A 401 5.24 7.94 -12.89
N GLU A 402 4.96 6.71 -13.29
CA GLU A 402 5.33 6.20 -14.61
C GLU A 402 4.61 6.94 -15.74
N SER A 403 3.37 7.39 -15.50
CA SER A 403 2.63 8.22 -16.45
C SER A 403 3.31 9.58 -16.69
N ILE A 404 3.84 10.22 -15.63
CA ILE A 404 4.67 11.44 -15.74
C ILE A 404 5.89 11.21 -16.63
N MET A 405 6.59 10.09 -16.45
CA MET A 405 7.79 9.78 -17.25
C MET A 405 7.47 9.45 -18.71
N ARG A 406 6.24 9.00 -19.00
CA ARG A 406 5.79 8.72 -20.36
C ARG A 406 5.38 9.98 -21.13
N GLU A 407 4.85 11.00 -20.46
CA GLU A 407 4.64 12.34 -21.05
C GLU A 407 5.93 12.83 -21.74
N LYS A 408 7.08 12.58 -21.11
CA LYS A 408 8.41 12.91 -21.65
C LYS A 408 8.78 12.13 -22.91
N LYS A 409 8.57 10.80 -22.95
CA LYS A 409 8.89 9.96 -24.13
C LYS A 409 8.06 10.35 -25.36
N GLY A 410 6.83 10.79 -25.18
CA GLY A 410 5.95 11.22 -26.27
C GLY A 410 6.41 12.50 -26.98
N ASN A 411 7.13 13.38 -26.29
CA ASN A 411 7.65 14.64 -26.87
C ASN A 411 8.89 14.45 -27.77
N PHE A 412 9.48 13.24 -27.80
CA PHE A 412 10.60 12.89 -28.68
C PHE A 412 10.19 12.08 -29.92
N LEU A 413 8.88 11.80 -30.08
CA LEU A 413 8.33 10.97 -31.16
C LEU A 413 7.32 11.75 -32.04
N ILE A 414 7.36 13.09 -31.99
CA ILE A 414 6.60 13.98 -32.89
C ILE A 414 7.59 14.73 -33.77
#